data_AF-A0A920RBK7-F1
#
_entry.id   AF-A0A920RBK7-F1
#
_cell.length_a   1.000
_cell.length_b   1.000
_cell.length_c   1.000
_cell.angle_alpha   90.00
_cell.angle_beta   90.00
_cell.angle_gamma   90.00
#
_symmetry.space_group_name_H-M   'P 1'
#
loop_
_entity.id
_entity.type
_entity.pdbx_description
1 polymer ?
#
loop_
_entity_poly.entity_id
_entity_poly.type
_entity_poly.pdbx_seq_one_letter_code
_entity_poly.pdbx_strand_id
1 'polypeptide(L)'
;MLNLVGTDQVASRLRSDDEPTSIHAPAAKIDGIRVEPMAPPGTELIVGIHRDADFGLLLSIGSGGVLVEVVNDLVTTPLPVNPRQAHRLINQLPAGHY
;
A
#
# COMPACT_ATOMS: atom_id res chain seq x y z
N MET A 1 -8.96 -4.26 -6.26
CA MET A 1 -9.64 -4.48 -4.97
C MET A 1 -10.34 -5.83 -5.04
N LEU A 2 -10.02 -6.78 -4.16
CA LEU A 2 -10.51 -8.17 -4.23
C LEU A 2 -11.60 -8.38 -3.16
N ASN A 3 -12.87 -8.25 -3.54
CA ASN A 3 -14.02 -8.34 -2.63
C ASN A 3 -14.47 -9.80 -2.44
N LEU A 4 -13.80 -10.55 -1.56
CA LEU A 4 -14.18 -11.93 -1.23
C LEU A 4 -14.89 -11.98 0.11
N VAL A 5 -16.12 -12.52 0.12
CA VAL A 5 -16.92 -12.68 1.34
C VAL A 5 -17.02 -14.16 1.71
N GLY A 6 -16.42 -14.53 2.84
CA GLY A 6 -16.51 -15.88 3.43
C GLY A 6 -15.44 -16.87 2.93
N THR A 7 -15.22 -17.93 3.72
CA THR A 7 -14.19 -18.97 3.48
C THR A 7 -14.39 -19.72 2.17
N ASP A 8 -15.64 -19.90 1.73
CA ASP A 8 -15.95 -20.66 0.52
C ASP A 8 -15.59 -19.90 -0.77
N GLN A 9 -15.67 -18.56 -0.76
CA GLN A 9 -15.27 -17.73 -1.91
C GLN A 9 -13.76 -17.61 -2.03
N VAL A 10 -13.04 -17.62 -0.90
CA VAL A 10 -11.57 -17.69 -0.91
C VAL A 10 -11.12 -19.03 -1.50
N ALA A 11 -11.68 -20.14 -1.01
CA ALA A 11 -11.32 -21.47 -1.51
C ALA A 11 -11.76 -21.71 -2.96
N SER A 12 -12.85 -21.10 -3.44
CA SER A 12 -13.25 -21.20 -4.85
C SER A 12 -12.35 -20.35 -5.75
N ARG A 13 -11.97 -19.14 -5.34
CA ARG A 13 -11.06 -18.27 -6.10
C ARG A 13 -9.67 -18.91 -6.25
N LEU A 14 -9.12 -19.43 -5.16
CA LEU A 14 -7.83 -20.14 -5.15
C LEU A 14 -7.85 -21.41 -6.02
N ARG A 15 -9.02 -22.03 -6.21
CA ARG A 15 -9.21 -23.20 -7.08
C ARG A 15 -9.50 -22.85 -8.54
N SER A 16 -10.04 -21.66 -8.80
CA SER A 16 -10.30 -21.15 -10.16
C SER A 16 -9.10 -20.45 -10.80
N ASP A 17 -8.04 -20.21 -10.03
CA ASP A 17 -6.77 -19.67 -10.53
C ASP A 17 -5.97 -20.79 -11.25
N ASP A 18 -6.55 -21.35 -12.31
CA ASP A 18 -5.83 -21.95 -13.44
C ASP A 18 -5.25 -20.85 -14.37
N GLU A 19 -5.43 -19.56 -14.03
CA GLU A 19 -4.80 -18.45 -14.73
C GLU A 19 -3.30 -18.43 -14.39
N PRO A 20 -2.41 -18.46 -15.41
CA PRO A 20 -0.98 -18.50 -15.16
C PRO A 20 -0.56 -17.23 -14.44
N THR A 21 -0.31 -17.34 -13.14
CA THR A 21 0.22 -16.28 -12.25
C THR A 21 1.65 -15.86 -12.64
N SER A 22 2.13 -16.33 -13.79
CA SER A 22 3.53 -16.39 -14.17
C SER A 22 3.84 -15.66 -15.49
N ILE A 23 2.99 -14.74 -15.95
CA ILE A 23 3.30 -13.92 -17.13
C ILE A 23 4.60 -13.10 -16.97
N HIS A 24 5.10 -12.92 -15.74
CA HIS A 24 6.38 -12.25 -15.48
C HIS A 24 7.47 -13.14 -14.85
N ALA A 25 7.12 -14.30 -14.27
CA ALA A 25 8.09 -15.21 -13.65
C ALA A 25 7.64 -16.69 -13.68
N PRO A 26 7.78 -17.38 -14.83
CA PRO A 26 7.31 -18.77 -15.03
C PRO A 26 7.90 -19.82 -14.09
N ALA A 27 9.08 -19.54 -13.53
CA ALA A 27 9.78 -20.44 -12.62
C ALA A 27 9.58 -20.09 -11.13
N ALA A 28 8.73 -19.12 -10.81
CA ALA A 28 8.49 -18.74 -9.42
C ALA A 28 7.79 -19.87 -8.67
N LYS A 29 8.45 -20.37 -7.62
CA LYS A 29 7.82 -21.29 -6.67
C LYS A 29 6.96 -20.47 -5.70
N ILE A 30 5.66 -20.74 -5.67
CA ILE A 30 4.74 -20.13 -4.72
C ILE A 30 4.69 -21.03 -3.47
N ASP A 31 5.18 -20.53 -2.34
CA ASP A 31 5.21 -21.29 -1.07
C ASP A 31 3.85 -21.34 -0.36
N GLY A 32 2.94 -20.42 -0.68
CA GLY A 32 1.59 -20.36 -0.12
C GLY A 32 0.90 -19.04 -0.40
N ILE A 33 -0.36 -18.92 0.02
CA ILE A 33 -1.18 -17.72 -0.18
C ILE A 33 -1.65 -17.21 1.19
N ARG A 34 -1.51 -15.90 1.42
CA ARG A 34 -1.96 -15.25 2.65
C ARG A 34 -3.35 -14.68 2.47
N VAL A 35 -4.24 -15.03 3.40
CA VAL A 35 -5.62 -14.57 3.42
C VAL A 35 -5.81 -13.72 4.67
N GLU A 36 -6.23 -12.48 4.46
CA GLU A 36 -6.48 -11.51 5.53
C GLU A 36 -7.89 -10.92 5.36
N PRO A 37 -8.57 -10.55 6.45
CA PRO A 37 -9.82 -9.81 6.36
C PRO A 37 -9.64 -8.51 5.57
N MET A 38 -10.63 -8.16 4.75
CA MET A 38 -10.63 -6.85 4.11
C MET A 38 -10.83 -5.76 5.15
N ALA A 39 -9.98 -4.74 5.11
CA ALA A 39 -10.22 -3.53 5.88
C ALA A 39 -11.54 -2.88 5.44
N PRO A 40 -12.30 -2.26 6.38
CA PRO A 40 -13.46 -1.46 6.01
C PRO A 40 -13.02 -0.27 5.13
N PRO A 41 -13.94 0.31 4.33
CA PRO A 41 -13.65 1.53 3.59
C PRO A 41 -13.12 2.64 4.51
N GLY A 42 -12.11 3.36 4.04
CA GLY A 42 -11.48 4.46 4.79
C GLY A 42 -10.40 5.16 3.97
N THR A 43 -9.70 6.09 4.61
CA THR A 43 -8.55 6.76 3.99
C THR A 43 -7.38 5.79 3.89
N GLU A 44 -6.91 5.55 2.67
CA GLU A 44 -5.69 4.81 2.41
C GLU A 44 -4.51 5.79 2.38
N LEU A 45 -3.34 5.35 2.87
CA LEU A 45 -2.09 6.11 2.82
C LEU A 45 -0.96 5.16 2.38
N ILE A 46 0.00 5.69 1.63
CA ILE A 46 1.28 5.01 1.37
C ILE A 46 2.34 5.65 2.27
N VAL A 47 3.05 4.82 3.03
CA VAL A 47 4.14 5.27 3.90
C VAL A 47 5.39 4.44 3.61
N GLY A 48 6.50 5.12 3.36
CA GLY A 48 7.77 4.48 3.03
C GLY A 48 8.96 5.19 3.67
N ILE A 49 9.96 4.42 4.06
CA ILE A 49 11.26 4.95 4.46
C ILE A 49 12.27 4.52 3.40
N HIS A 50 13.02 5.47 2.87
CA HIS A 50 14.11 5.20 1.94
C HIS A 50 15.35 5.99 2.33
N ARG A 51 16.50 5.58 1.78
CA ARG A 51 17.77 6.27 1.98
C ARG A 51 18.10 7.09 0.74
N ASP A 52 18.24 8.38 0.93
CA ASP A 52 18.75 9.33 -0.03
C ASP A 52 20.26 9.56 0.19
N ALA A 53 20.99 9.84 -0.90
CA ALA A 53 22.44 9.99 -0.86
C ALA A 53 22.90 11.27 -0.13
N ASP A 54 22.11 12.34 -0.22
CA ASP A 54 22.44 13.66 0.32
C ASP A 54 21.79 13.88 1.69
N PHE A 55 20.57 13.39 1.87
CA PHE A 55 19.75 13.66 3.06
C PHE A 55 19.65 12.50 4.05
N GLY A 56 20.20 11.33 3.72
CA GLY A 56 20.15 10.16 4.59
C GLY A 56 18.76 9.52 4.62
N LEU A 57 18.22 9.22 5.81
CA LEU A 57 16.93 8.53 5.91
C LEU A 57 15.77 9.51 5.74
N LEU A 58 14.92 9.25 4.75
CA LEU A 58 13.73 10.04 4.47
C LEU A 58 12.46 9.21 4.71
N LEU A 59 11.49 9.83 5.38
CA LEU A 59 10.12 9.35 5.49
C LEU A 59 9.28 9.99 4.39
N SER A 60 8.54 9.18 3.64
CA SER A 60 7.55 9.64 2.67
C SER A 60 6.16 9.17 3.05
N ILE A 61 5.18 10.06 2.98
CA ILE A 61 3.76 9.80 3.24
C ILE A 61 2.98 10.35 2.05
N GLY A 62 2.12 9.55 1.44
CA GLY A 62 1.18 9.99 0.41
C GLY A 62 -0.21 9.43 0.66
N SER A 63 -1.20 9.93 -0.08
CA SER A 63 -2.51 9.25 -0.16
C SER A 63 -2.34 7.83 -0.70
N GLY A 64 -3.33 6.96 -0.51
CA GLY A 64 -3.36 5.60 -1.04
C GLY A 64 -4.39 5.44 -2.15
N GLY A 65 -4.49 4.23 -2.70
CA GLY A 65 -5.35 3.92 -3.85
C GLY A 65 -4.76 4.33 -5.20
N VAL A 66 -5.59 4.33 -6.25
CA VAL A 66 -5.17 4.62 -7.64
C VAL A 66 -4.76 6.10 -7.84
N LEU A 67 -5.07 6.98 -6.88
CA LEU A 67 -4.80 8.42 -6.99
C LEU A 67 -3.33 8.80 -6.79
N VAL A 68 -2.48 7.95 -6.22
CA VAL A 68 -1.05 8.28 -5.98
C VAL A 68 -0.28 8.46 -7.27
N GLU A 69 -0.58 7.65 -8.29
CA GLU A 69 0.10 7.70 -9.58
C GLU A 69 -0.27 8.94 -10.40
N VAL A 70 -1.37 9.63 -10.05
CA VAL A 70 -1.95 10.71 -10.86
C VAL A 70 -1.76 12.09 -10.22
N VAL A 71 -1.70 12.21 -8.88
CA VAL A 71 -1.85 13.51 -8.20
C VAL A 71 -0.57 14.07 -7.56
N ASN A 72 0.55 13.33 -7.54
CA ASN A 72 1.79 13.79 -6.87
C ASN A 72 1.56 14.22 -5.40
N ASP A 73 0.61 13.54 -4.74
CA ASP A 73 0.23 13.76 -3.35
C ASP A 73 1.16 12.97 -2.43
N LEU A 74 2.38 13.49 -2.27
CA LEU A 74 3.45 12.90 -1.50
C LEU A 74 4.20 13.99 -0.74
N VAL A 75 4.34 13.82 0.57
CA VAL A 75 5.23 14.64 1.41
C VAL A 75 6.42 13.80 1.87
N THR A 76 7.61 14.38 1.79
CA THR A 76 8.86 13.73 2.21
C THR A 76 9.56 14.59 3.25
N THR A 77 10.09 13.96 4.30
CA THR A 77 10.83 14.66 5.35
C THR A 77 11.99 13.81 5.88
N PRO A 78 13.10 14.42 6.33
CA PRO A 78 14.17 13.69 6.99
C PRO A 78 13.73 13.08 8.32
N LEU A 79 14.25 11.89 8.62
CA LEU A 79 14.14 11.26 9.93
C LEU A 79 15.22 11.81 10.89
N PRO A 80 14.96 11.82 12.22
CA PRO A 80 13.77 11.29 12.90
C PRO A 80 12.56 12.23 12.87
N VAL A 81 11.37 11.64 12.90
CA VAL A 81 10.08 12.35 12.94
C VAL A 81 9.36 12.02 14.24
N ASN A 82 8.90 13.03 14.97
CA ASN A 82 8.08 12.85 16.17
C ASN A 82 6.57 12.85 15.84
N PRO A 83 5.69 12.37 16.75
CA PRO A 83 4.25 12.26 16.48
C PRO A 83 3.58 13.58 16.04
N ARG A 84 3.98 14.73 16.61
CA ARG A 84 3.43 16.03 16.20
C ARG A 84 3.81 16.40 14.77
N GLN A 85 5.06 16.10 14.39
CA GLN A 85 5.52 16.29 13.01
C GLN A 85 4.78 15.36 12.05
N ALA A 86 4.57 14.09 12.42
CA ALA A 86 3.82 13.13 11.62
C ALA A 86 2.37 13.59 11.37
N HIS A 87 1.65 14.02 12.41
CA HIS A 87 0.29 14.55 12.25
C HIS A 87 0.24 15.77 11.31
N ARG A 88 1.21 16.68 11.44
CA ARG A 88 1.30 17.83 10.55
C ARG A 88 1.54 17.43 9.09
N LEU A 89 2.38 16.43 8.83
CA LEU A 89 2.65 15.93 7.48
C LEU A 89 1.41 15.29 6.86
N ILE A 90 0.66 14.50 7.64
CA ILE A 90 -0.62 13.91 7.19
C ILE A 90 -1.62 15.02 6.83
N ASN A 91 -1.71 16.07 7.65
CA ASN A 91 -2.60 17.21 7.39
C ASN A 91 -2.16 18.09 6.21
N GLN A 92 -0.95 17.89 5.66
CA GLN A 92 -0.47 18.61 4.49
C GLN A 92 -0.82 17.91 3.17
N LEU A 93 -1.28 16.65 3.22
CA LEU A 93 -1.70 15.92 2.03
C LEU A 93 -2.95 16.56 1.44
N PRO A 94 -2.96 16.98 0.16
CA PRO A 94 -4.14 17.49 -0.52
C PRO A 94 -5.40 16.62 -0.40
N ALA A 95 -5.26 15.29 -0.37
CA ALA A 95 -6.39 14.37 -0.16
C ALA A 95 -6.79 14.20 1.32
N GLY A 96 -6.19 14.93 2.26
CA GLY A 96 -6.51 14.90 3.69
C GLY A 96 -7.73 15.73 4.10
N HIS A 97 -8.41 16.38 3.14
CA HIS A 97 -9.61 17.18 3.37
C HIS A 97 -10.89 16.37 3.06
N TYR A 98 -11.27 15.44 3.93
CA TYR A 98 -12.58 14.76 3.89
C TYR A 98 -13.27 14.79 5.26
#